data_AF-A0A954L0E8-F1
#
_entry.id   AF-A0A954L0E8-F1
#
_cell.length_a   1.000
_cell.length_b   1.000
_cell.length_c   1.000
_cell.angle_alpha   90.00
_cell.angle_beta   90.00
_cell.angle_gamma   90.00
#
_symmetry.space_group_name_H-M   'P 1'
#
loop_
_entity.id
_entity.type
_entity.pdbx_description
1 polymer ?
#
loop_
_entity_poly.entity_id
_entity_poly.type
_entity_poly.pdbx_seq_one_letter_code
_entity_poly.pdbx_strand_id
1 'polypeptide(L)'
;DGVVLELPAVTSVTGSLGNTWQADGTGSVLRLPSLTSIANGDGHAFDMFLRATTGGRIELPAVTTIVDPNTGDTRNRGVHITADGPGSTIDLSALLQFTDANPDERSSLSAANFGTIVVNGSQPVSLINVMTSETNNGMILGQFGMRVDVPPPLGAEAELRQEELQRIADAAITLLSGSTSVDLQSRLSAVRVSITDLPGLFVGYADKDRILIDDDAAGYGWFVDATPLDDEEFLSSEAGTDSPARGRIDLLSVVLHEYLHVLGMSHAHSPGETIASPLIEPGRRLQLMPDLLDDLMSDGLAAW
;
A
#
# COMPACT_ATOMS: atom_id res chain seq x y z
N ASP A 1 15.99 6.80 -29.47
CA ASP A 1 15.31 5.53 -29.18
C ASP A 1 16.27 4.36 -29.33
N GLY A 2 16.03 3.28 -28.58
CA GLY A 2 16.76 2.02 -28.75
C GLY A 2 18.14 1.94 -28.09
N VAL A 3 18.49 2.88 -27.21
CA VAL A 3 19.79 2.91 -26.52
C VAL A 3 19.64 2.33 -25.12
N VAL A 4 20.63 1.53 -24.69
CA VAL A 4 20.78 1.09 -23.30
C VAL A 4 21.83 1.97 -22.61
N LEU A 5 21.42 2.72 -21.59
CA LEU A 5 22.30 3.38 -20.64
C LEU A 5 22.38 2.53 -19.37
N GLU A 6 23.56 1.94 -19.11
CA GLU A 6 23.79 1.11 -17.94
C GLU A 6 24.79 1.77 -16.99
N LEU A 7 24.43 1.85 -15.70
CA LEU A 7 25.26 2.42 -14.65
C LEU A 7 25.51 1.37 -13.54
N PRO A 8 26.36 0.35 -13.78
CA PRO A 8 26.46 -0.84 -12.93
C PRO A 8 27.14 -0.61 -11.58
N ALA A 9 27.88 0.49 -11.44
CA ALA A 9 28.60 0.82 -10.21
C ALA A 9 27.81 1.72 -9.26
N VAL A 10 26.65 2.24 -9.67
CA VAL A 10 25.83 3.11 -8.83
C VAL A 10 25.05 2.25 -7.84
N THR A 11 25.28 2.47 -6.55
CA THR A 11 24.64 1.71 -5.46
C THR A 11 23.59 2.49 -4.69
N SER A 12 23.67 3.82 -4.70
CA SER A 12 22.69 4.72 -4.07
C SER A 12 22.60 6.03 -4.83
N VAL A 13 21.43 6.65 -4.86
CA VAL A 13 21.27 8.02 -5.38
C VAL A 13 20.52 8.89 -4.37
N THR A 14 20.99 10.13 -4.22
CA THR A 14 20.25 11.21 -3.56
C THR A 14 19.93 12.28 -4.60
N GLY A 15 18.67 12.70 -4.63
CA GLY A 15 18.19 13.72 -5.56
C GLY A 15 18.85 15.09 -5.38
N SER A 16 18.94 15.86 -6.47
CA SER A 16 19.35 17.26 -6.55
C SER A 16 18.32 18.11 -7.36
N LEU A 17 18.60 19.37 -7.69
CA LEU A 17 17.66 20.14 -8.55
C LEU A 17 17.51 19.48 -9.93
N GLY A 18 16.26 19.18 -10.35
CA GLY A 18 15.94 18.71 -11.71
C GLY A 18 16.14 17.22 -11.96
N ASN A 19 15.75 16.34 -11.03
CA ASN A 19 15.98 14.89 -11.15
C ASN A 19 14.93 14.20 -12.02
N THR A 20 15.11 14.20 -13.35
CA THR A 20 14.32 13.33 -14.23
C THR A 20 15.17 12.19 -14.74
N TRP A 21 14.76 10.97 -14.43
CA TRP A 21 15.30 9.73 -14.97
C TRP A 21 14.31 9.24 -16.00
N GLN A 22 14.71 9.25 -17.27
CA GLN A 22 13.78 8.97 -18.35
C GLN A 22 14.33 7.91 -19.30
N ALA A 23 13.48 6.93 -19.61
CA ALA A 23 13.62 6.07 -20.76
C ALA A 23 12.41 6.31 -21.67
N ASP A 24 12.65 6.98 -22.81
CA ASP A 24 11.62 7.27 -23.80
C ASP A 24 11.92 6.57 -25.13
N GLY A 25 10.88 6.01 -25.74
CA GLY A 25 10.96 5.34 -27.03
C GLY A 25 11.26 3.84 -26.94
N THR A 26 10.77 3.11 -27.94
CA THR A 26 10.85 1.65 -27.97
C THR A 26 12.31 1.17 -27.93
N GLY A 27 12.61 0.27 -27.00
CA GLY A 27 13.93 -0.31 -26.83
C GLY A 27 14.95 0.58 -26.10
N SER A 28 14.57 1.81 -25.72
CA SER A 28 15.38 2.62 -24.82
C SER A 28 15.35 2.03 -23.41
N VAL A 29 16.51 1.90 -22.77
CA VAL A 29 16.64 1.31 -21.43
C VAL A 29 17.55 2.15 -20.56
N LEU A 30 17.09 2.50 -19.37
CA LEU A 30 17.94 2.98 -18.28
C LEU A 30 18.09 1.86 -17.24
N ARG A 31 19.31 1.37 -17.01
CA ARG A 31 19.56 0.23 -16.12
C ARG A 31 20.57 0.57 -15.04
N LEU A 32 20.18 0.35 -13.78
CA LEU A 32 21.05 0.50 -12.61
C LEU A 32 20.95 -0.78 -11.75
N PRO A 33 21.66 -1.86 -12.13
CA PRO A 33 21.43 -3.20 -11.56
C PRO A 33 21.93 -3.35 -10.12
N SER A 34 22.81 -2.45 -9.66
CA SER A 34 23.39 -2.47 -8.32
C SER A 34 22.79 -1.40 -7.40
N LEU A 35 21.84 -0.60 -7.89
CA LEU A 35 21.22 0.47 -7.12
C LEU A 35 20.30 -0.14 -6.07
N THR A 36 20.56 0.11 -4.79
CA THR A 36 19.78 -0.45 -3.69
C THR A 36 18.85 0.56 -3.03
N SER A 37 19.18 1.86 -3.11
CA SER A 37 18.39 2.91 -2.47
C SER A 37 18.28 4.19 -3.31
N ILE A 38 17.09 4.78 -3.27
CA ILE A 38 16.78 6.08 -3.86
C ILE A 38 16.29 6.99 -2.73
N ALA A 39 16.94 8.14 -2.56
CA ALA A 39 16.47 9.20 -1.67
C ALA A 39 16.22 10.47 -2.48
N ASN A 40 15.11 11.17 -2.21
CA ASN A 40 14.94 12.50 -2.75
C ASN A 40 15.87 13.52 -2.08
N GLY A 41 16.04 14.68 -2.70
CA GLY A 41 16.82 15.77 -2.13
C GLY A 41 16.06 16.54 -1.04
N ASP A 42 16.74 17.43 -0.33
CA ASP A 42 16.21 18.18 0.82
C ASP A 42 15.88 19.66 0.50
N GLY A 43 15.81 20.03 -0.78
CA GLY A 43 15.51 21.39 -1.22
C GLY A 43 14.06 21.61 -1.66
N HIS A 44 13.67 22.88 -1.70
CA HIS A 44 12.33 23.34 -2.13
C HIS A 44 12.05 23.00 -3.60
N ALA A 45 10.85 22.50 -3.90
CA ALA A 45 10.41 22.16 -5.26
C ALA A 45 11.20 21.01 -5.92
N PHE A 46 11.67 20.03 -5.14
CA PHE A 46 12.57 18.96 -5.62
C PHE A 46 11.80 17.71 -6.02
N ASP A 47 10.90 17.81 -6.99
CA ASP A 47 10.29 16.61 -7.53
C ASP A 47 11.34 15.74 -8.24
N MET A 48 11.33 14.45 -7.90
CA MET A 48 12.06 13.43 -8.62
C MET A 48 11.11 12.67 -9.52
N PHE A 49 11.45 12.56 -10.80
CA PHE A 49 10.63 11.85 -11.77
C PHE A 49 11.38 10.65 -12.33
N LEU A 50 10.79 9.46 -12.23
CA LEU A 50 11.23 8.27 -12.96
C LEU A 50 10.17 7.98 -14.02
N ARG A 51 10.50 8.13 -15.30
CA ARG A 51 9.55 8.08 -16.41
C ARG A 51 9.97 7.08 -17.47
N ALA A 52 9.19 6.02 -17.62
CA ALA A 52 9.24 5.11 -18.76
C ALA A 52 8.09 5.47 -19.71
N THR A 53 8.40 5.95 -20.90
CA THR A 53 7.40 6.42 -21.87
C THR A 53 7.64 5.83 -23.26
N THR A 54 6.58 5.70 -24.06
CA THR A 54 6.66 5.32 -25.49
C THR A 54 7.43 4.00 -25.75
N GLY A 55 7.33 3.02 -24.84
CA GLY A 55 8.03 1.73 -24.93
C GLY A 55 9.44 1.70 -24.33
N GLY A 56 9.81 2.72 -23.57
CA GLY A 56 11.06 2.78 -22.83
C GLY A 56 11.02 1.95 -21.54
N ARG A 57 12.18 1.53 -21.03
CA ARG A 57 12.26 0.73 -19.80
C ARG A 57 13.23 1.32 -18.79
N ILE A 58 12.85 1.32 -17.53
CA ILE A 58 13.74 1.62 -16.40
C ILE A 58 13.89 0.33 -15.59
N GLU A 59 15.11 -0.13 -15.41
CA GLU A 59 15.43 -1.42 -14.78
C GLU A 59 16.23 -1.20 -13.48
N LEU A 60 15.58 -1.36 -12.33
CA LEU A 60 16.11 -1.11 -10.99
C LEU A 60 15.89 -2.34 -10.07
N PRO A 61 16.33 -3.54 -10.48
CA PRO A 61 15.93 -4.80 -9.85
C PRO A 61 16.48 -5.01 -8.43
N ALA A 62 17.40 -4.17 -7.96
CA ALA A 62 18.00 -4.26 -6.64
C ALA A 62 17.52 -3.17 -5.66
N VAL A 63 16.67 -2.23 -6.10
CA VAL A 63 16.18 -1.15 -5.23
C VAL A 63 15.24 -1.73 -4.19
N THR A 64 15.61 -1.60 -2.92
CA THR A 64 14.81 -2.07 -1.79
C THR A 64 14.09 -0.93 -1.08
N THR A 65 14.63 0.30 -1.14
CA THR A 65 14.05 1.47 -0.49
C THR A 65 14.00 2.70 -1.39
N ILE A 66 12.86 3.40 -1.34
CA ILE A 66 12.67 4.73 -1.93
C ILE A 66 12.14 5.66 -0.84
N VAL A 67 12.77 6.82 -0.64
CA VAL A 67 12.40 7.74 0.44
C VAL A 67 12.37 9.18 -0.05
N ASP A 68 11.25 9.88 0.17
CA ASP A 68 11.22 11.33 0.26
C ASP A 68 11.43 11.75 1.73
N PRO A 69 12.59 12.33 2.10
CA PRO A 69 12.96 12.52 3.49
C PRO A 69 12.33 13.78 4.10
N ASN A 70 11.88 13.77 5.34
CA ASN A 70 11.30 14.97 6.01
C ASN A 70 12.34 16.05 6.42
N THR A 71 13.55 16.01 5.84
CA THR A 71 14.61 16.98 6.09
C THR A 71 14.59 18.11 5.06
N GLY A 72 15.08 19.28 5.48
CA GLY A 72 15.20 20.46 4.62
C GLY A 72 13.88 21.16 4.34
N ASP A 73 13.68 21.68 3.13
CA ASP A 73 12.41 22.29 2.71
C ASP A 73 11.55 21.23 2.02
N THR A 74 10.47 20.85 2.68
CA THR A 74 9.64 19.70 2.31
C THR A 74 8.43 20.07 1.44
N ARG A 75 8.35 21.33 0.97
CA ARG A 75 7.25 21.83 0.14
C ARG A 75 7.52 21.64 -1.36
N ASN A 76 6.47 21.34 -2.12
CA ASN A 76 6.47 21.02 -3.56
C ASN A 76 7.46 19.88 -3.92
N ARG A 77 7.51 18.82 -3.13
CA ARG A 77 8.50 17.76 -3.26
C ARG A 77 7.88 16.37 -3.11
N GLY A 78 8.07 15.55 -4.13
CA GLY A 78 7.81 14.11 -4.05
C GLY A 78 8.64 13.28 -5.02
N VAL A 79 8.56 11.97 -4.87
CA VAL A 79 9.08 11.01 -5.85
C VAL A 79 7.93 10.47 -6.69
N HIS A 80 7.97 10.72 -7.99
CA HIS A 80 6.92 10.37 -8.93
C HIS A 80 7.44 9.38 -9.97
N ILE A 81 6.86 8.19 -9.96
CA ILE A 81 7.26 7.07 -10.80
C ILE A 81 6.12 6.81 -11.79
N THR A 82 6.41 6.89 -13.09
CA THR A 82 5.41 6.82 -14.15
C THR A 82 5.83 5.86 -15.25
N ALA A 83 5.01 4.85 -15.52
CA ALA A 83 5.08 4.03 -16.72
C ALA A 83 3.88 4.34 -17.62
N ASP A 84 4.11 4.96 -18.77
CA ASP A 84 3.04 5.39 -19.69
C ASP A 84 3.30 4.88 -21.12
N GLY A 85 2.33 4.13 -21.64
CA GLY A 85 2.32 3.67 -23.02
C GLY A 85 2.69 2.19 -23.19
N PRO A 86 2.33 1.58 -24.33
CA PRO A 86 2.60 0.17 -24.59
C PRO A 86 4.10 -0.15 -24.54
N GLY A 87 4.45 -1.18 -23.76
CA GLY A 87 5.84 -1.63 -23.60
C GLY A 87 6.69 -0.73 -22.70
N SER A 88 6.12 0.34 -22.13
CA SER A 88 6.78 1.16 -21.13
C SER A 88 6.80 0.42 -19.79
N THR A 89 7.97 0.12 -19.26
CA THR A 89 8.07 -0.65 -18.01
C THR A 89 9.04 -0.05 -17.00
N ILE A 90 8.69 -0.09 -15.72
CA ILE A 90 9.60 0.20 -14.61
C ILE A 90 9.70 -1.05 -13.72
N ASP A 91 10.91 -1.59 -13.57
CA ASP A 91 11.19 -2.75 -12.73
C ASP A 91 11.76 -2.32 -11.37
N LEU A 92 10.96 -2.53 -10.33
CA LEU A 92 11.24 -2.36 -8.90
C LEU A 92 10.97 -3.69 -8.15
N SER A 93 11.35 -4.81 -8.77
CA SER A 93 11.06 -6.17 -8.29
C SER A 93 11.65 -6.54 -6.93
N ALA A 94 12.58 -5.75 -6.38
CA ALA A 94 13.11 -5.92 -5.02
C ALA A 94 12.60 -4.88 -4.01
N LEU A 95 11.69 -3.98 -4.40
CA LEU A 95 11.22 -2.90 -3.54
C LEU A 95 10.53 -3.48 -2.30
N LEU A 96 10.92 -3.02 -1.12
CA LEU A 96 10.31 -3.40 0.15
C LEU A 96 9.54 -2.24 0.76
N GLN A 97 10.02 -1.01 0.54
CA GLN A 97 9.44 0.18 1.11
C GLN A 97 9.58 1.39 0.18
N PHE A 98 8.48 2.13 0.01
CA PHE A 98 8.47 3.47 -0.55
C PHE A 98 7.73 4.39 0.41
N THR A 99 8.46 5.36 0.96
CA THR A 99 7.95 6.27 1.99
C THR A 99 8.09 7.71 1.56
N ASP A 100 6.99 8.44 1.63
CA ASP A 100 7.00 9.88 1.72
C ASP A 100 6.85 10.30 3.18
N ALA A 101 7.91 10.85 3.76
CA ALA A 101 7.92 11.18 5.19
C ALA A 101 7.14 12.46 5.50
N ASN A 102 6.73 13.24 4.50
CA ASN A 102 5.88 14.42 4.67
C ASN A 102 4.46 14.13 4.12
N PRO A 103 3.39 14.28 4.91
CA PRO A 103 2.04 13.92 4.46
C PRO A 103 1.33 15.00 3.60
N ASP A 104 1.92 16.18 3.44
CA ASP A 104 1.29 17.33 2.76
C ASP A 104 1.21 17.18 1.23
N GLU A 105 2.23 16.60 0.63
CA GLU A 105 2.36 16.29 -0.78
C GLU A 105 2.86 14.85 -0.93
N ARG A 106 2.32 14.14 -1.92
CA ARG A 106 2.51 12.70 -1.98
C ARG A 106 3.28 12.29 -3.20
N SER A 107 4.35 11.56 -2.94
CA SER A 107 4.97 10.66 -3.88
C SER A 107 3.96 9.73 -4.55
N SER A 108 4.27 9.24 -5.75
CA SER A 108 3.33 8.44 -6.53
C SER A 108 3.96 7.31 -7.37
N LEU A 109 3.18 6.26 -7.55
CA LEU A 109 3.35 5.19 -8.52
C LEU A 109 2.18 5.25 -9.51
N SER A 110 2.44 5.54 -10.78
CA SER A 110 1.41 5.66 -11.80
C SER A 110 1.71 4.80 -13.03
N ALA A 111 0.81 3.89 -13.35
CA ALA A 111 0.82 3.14 -14.59
C ALA A 111 -0.37 3.59 -15.46
N ALA A 112 -0.09 3.97 -16.70
CA ALA A 112 -1.10 4.49 -17.63
C ALA A 112 -0.94 3.91 -19.03
N ASN A 113 -2.04 3.83 -19.79
CA ASN A 113 -2.04 3.51 -21.22
C ASN A 113 -1.23 2.25 -21.57
N PHE A 114 -1.47 1.13 -20.87
CA PHE A 114 -0.72 -0.14 -20.97
C PHE A 114 0.73 -0.12 -20.48
N GLY A 115 1.15 0.94 -19.78
CA GLY A 115 2.41 0.96 -19.04
C GLY A 115 2.37 0.00 -17.84
N THR A 116 3.54 -0.50 -17.43
CA THR A 116 3.64 -1.46 -16.33
C THR A 116 4.72 -1.07 -15.33
N ILE A 117 4.38 -1.02 -14.05
CA ILE A 117 5.34 -0.93 -12.96
C ILE A 117 5.35 -2.28 -12.24
N VAL A 118 6.50 -2.93 -12.11
CA VAL A 118 6.65 -4.16 -11.35
C VAL A 118 7.22 -3.81 -9.98
N VAL A 119 6.49 -4.11 -8.92
CA VAL A 119 6.84 -3.84 -7.52
C VAL A 119 6.80 -5.17 -6.79
N ASN A 120 7.97 -5.70 -6.39
CA ASN A 120 8.12 -6.96 -5.65
C ASN A 120 6.94 -7.96 -5.64
N GLY A 121 7.05 -9.00 -6.48
CA GLY A 121 6.02 -10.04 -6.59
C GLY A 121 6.14 -11.18 -5.57
N SER A 122 7.08 -11.12 -4.63
CA SER A 122 7.36 -12.22 -3.69
C SER A 122 7.05 -11.91 -2.23
N GLN A 123 7.00 -10.64 -1.85
CA GLN A 123 6.72 -10.17 -0.48
C GLN A 123 5.89 -8.88 -0.54
N PRO A 124 5.07 -8.59 0.49
CA PRO A 124 4.37 -7.30 0.60
C PRO A 124 5.32 -6.11 0.60
N VAL A 125 4.91 -5.04 -0.07
CA VAL A 125 5.60 -3.75 -0.14
C VAL A 125 4.83 -2.73 0.68
N SER A 126 5.59 -1.97 1.47
CA SER A 126 5.05 -0.90 2.29
C SER A 126 5.07 0.41 1.52
N LEU A 127 3.89 0.96 1.28
CA LEU A 127 3.69 2.29 0.70
C LEU A 127 3.20 3.23 1.81
N ILE A 128 4.00 4.22 2.17
CA ILE A 128 3.64 5.20 3.21
C ILE A 128 3.54 6.55 2.53
N ASN A 129 2.35 7.16 2.54
CA ASN A 129 2.08 8.43 1.86
C ASN A 129 2.40 8.42 0.35
N VAL A 130 2.33 7.26 -0.29
CA VAL A 130 2.52 7.09 -1.73
C VAL A 130 1.18 6.80 -2.40
N MET A 131 0.79 7.63 -3.36
CA MET A 131 -0.41 7.39 -4.16
C MET A 131 -0.14 6.38 -5.28
N THR A 132 -1.04 5.40 -5.44
CA THR A 132 -1.04 4.48 -6.58
C THR A 132 -2.12 4.88 -7.58
N SER A 133 -1.83 4.80 -8.87
CA SER A 133 -2.81 5.11 -9.94
C SER A 133 -2.63 4.17 -11.13
N GLU A 134 -3.70 3.49 -11.52
CA GLU A 134 -3.78 2.62 -12.69
C GLU A 134 -4.87 3.13 -13.62
N THR A 135 -4.51 3.60 -14.81
CA THR A 135 -5.47 4.18 -15.76
C THR A 135 -5.27 3.63 -17.18
N ASN A 136 -6.34 3.54 -17.98
CA ASN A 136 -6.29 3.07 -19.37
C ASN A 136 -5.48 1.77 -19.55
N ASN A 137 -5.76 0.76 -18.73
CA ASN A 137 -5.05 -0.54 -18.69
C ASN A 137 -3.57 -0.47 -18.28
N GLY A 138 -3.12 0.63 -17.65
CA GLY A 138 -1.87 0.61 -16.91
C GLY A 138 -1.94 -0.36 -15.73
N MET A 139 -0.81 -0.98 -15.38
CA MET A 139 -0.73 -1.99 -14.33
C MET A 139 0.44 -1.74 -13.38
N ILE A 140 0.18 -1.74 -12.08
CA ILE A 140 1.18 -1.82 -11.03
C ILE A 140 1.14 -3.24 -10.47
N LEU A 141 2.08 -4.07 -10.93
CA LEU A 141 2.18 -5.46 -10.57
C LEU A 141 2.97 -5.60 -9.27
N GLY A 142 2.28 -5.71 -8.15
CA GLY A 142 2.93 -5.94 -6.87
C GLY A 142 2.03 -6.40 -5.74
N GLN A 143 2.65 -6.58 -4.59
CA GLN A 143 1.99 -6.96 -3.34
C GLN A 143 2.00 -5.74 -2.41
N PHE A 144 0.85 -5.26 -1.94
CA PHE A 144 0.74 -4.14 -0.99
C PHE A 144 0.08 -4.65 0.29
N GLY A 145 0.56 -4.20 1.45
CA GLY A 145 0.02 -4.65 2.72
C GLY A 145 0.00 -3.56 3.77
N MET A 146 -0.92 -3.70 4.72
CA MET A 146 -1.07 -2.85 5.88
C MET A 146 -0.08 -3.21 6.97
N ARG A 147 0.42 -2.20 7.70
CA ARG A 147 1.44 -2.40 8.73
C ARG A 147 1.27 -1.49 9.96
N VAL A 148 1.97 -1.85 11.03
CA VAL A 148 2.20 -0.96 12.19
C VAL A 148 3.47 -0.13 11.99
N ASP A 149 3.51 1.05 12.62
CA ASP A 149 4.60 2.04 12.41
C ASP A 149 5.90 1.67 13.13
N VAL A 150 5.80 1.19 14.37
CA VAL A 150 6.94 0.84 15.21
C VAL A 150 6.76 -0.56 15.83
N PRO A 151 7.84 -1.27 16.18
CA PRO A 151 7.73 -2.53 16.91
C PRO A 151 7.14 -2.34 18.32
N PRO A 152 6.41 -3.35 18.86
CA PRO A 152 5.83 -3.30 20.20
C PRO A 152 6.90 -3.28 21.31
N PRO A 153 6.63 -2.65 22.47
CA PRO A 153 7.60 -2.56 23.58
C PRO A 153 7.94 -3.90 24.27
N LEU A 154 7.09 -4.93 24.22
CA LEU A 154 7.29 -6.27 24.80
C LEU A 154 6.55 -7.35 23.97
N GLY A 155 7.09 -8.58 23.95
CA GLY A 155 6.85 -9.57 22.89
C GLY A 155 5.68 -10.55 23.02
N ALA A 156 5.46 -11.24 21.90
CA ALA A 156 4.60 -12.39 21.61
C ALA A 156 3.32 -12.49 22.47
N GLU A 157 2.25 -11.90 21.95
CA GLU A 157 0.89 -12.08 22.47
C GLU A 157 0.24 -13.37 21.93
N ALA A 158 -1.01 -13.64 22.33
CA ALA A 158 -1.75 -14.81 21.87
C ALA A 158 -2.01 -14.77 20.36
N GLU A 159 -1.69 -15.86 19.67
CA GLU A 159 -1.95 -16.05 18.24
C GLU A 159 -3.46 -16.01 17.92
N LEU A 160 -3.80 -15.34 16.83
CA LEU A 160 -5.14 -15.29 16.27
C LEU A 160 -5.63 -16.68 15.87
N ARG A 161 -6.91 -16.98 16.11
CA ARG A 161 -7.52 -18.24 15.64
C ARG A 161 -8.31 -18.02 14.36
N GLN A 162 -8.29 -19.01 13.48
CA GLN A 162 -9.02 -18.94 12.21
C GLN A 162 -10.54 -18.73 12.41
N GLU A 163 -11.12 -19.26 13.50
CA GLU A 163 -12.53 -19.04 13.84
C GLU A 163 -12.84 -17.60 14.25
N GLU A 164 -11.88 -16.93 14.90
CA GLU A 164 -11.99 -15.51 15.26
C GLU A 164 -11.87 -14.64 14.02
N LEU A 165 -10.88 -14.93 13.17
CA LEU A 165 -10.73 -14.26 11.88
C LEU A 165 -11.97 -14.39 11.01
N GLN A 166 -12.58 -15.58 10.92
CA GLN A 166 -13.77 -15.77 10.10
C GLN A 166 -14.95 -14.92 10.60
N ARG A 167 -15.15 -14.82 11.92
CA ARG A 167 -16.22 -13.96 12.48
C ARG A 167 -16.02 -12.49 12.11
N ILE A 168 -14.79 -12.00 12.16
CA ILE A 168 -14.48 -10.62 11.77
C ILE A 168 -14.60 -10.43 10.26
N ALA A 169 -14.18 -11.40 9.44
CA ALA A 169 -14.37 -11.37 8.00
C ALA A 169 -15.85 -11.30 7.62
N ASP A 170 -16.72 -12.08 8.27
CA ASP A 170 -18.17 -12.04 8.02
C ASP A 170 -18.77 -10.66 8.38
N ALA A 171 -18.29 -10.03 9.46
CA ALA A 171 -18.68 -8.68 9.84
C ALA A 171 -18.21 -7.64 8.81
N ALA A 172 -16.97 -7.72 8.34
CA ALA A 172 -16.43 -6.85 7.30
C ALA A 172 -17.22 -6.97 5.99
N ILE A 173 -17.54 -8.19 5.55
CA ILE A 173 -18.40 -8.44 4.38
C ILE A 173 -19.76 -7.75 4.57
N THR A 174 -20.37 -7.90 5.75
CA THR A 174 -21.67 -7.29 6.07
C THR A 174 -21.63 -5.76 5.98
N LEU A 175 -20.55 -5.14 6.49
CA LEU A 175 -20.35 -3.70 6.43
C LEU A 175 -20.16 -3.21 4.99
N LEU A 176 -19.37 -3.91 4.18
CA LEU A 176 -19.08 -3.51 2.79
C LEU A 176 -20.24 -3.76 1.83
N SER A 177 -20.95 -4.89 1.94
CA SER A 177 -22.09 -5.20 1.08
C SER A 177 -23.35 -4.41 1.45
N GLY A 178 -23.37 -3.83 2.65
CA GLY A 178 -24.59 -3.39 3.31
C GLY A 178 -25.60 -4.54 3.45
N SER A 179 -26.86 -4.21 3.68
CA SER A 179 -27.94 -5.19 3.88
C SER A 179 -28.58 -5.71 2.60
N THR A 180 -28.13 -5.28 1.40
CA THR A 180 -28.89 -5.50 0.15
C THR A 180 -28.07 -6.01 -1.04
N SER A 181 -26.73 -5.92 -1.06
CA SER A 181 -25.94 -6.31 -2.23
C SER A 181 -25.51 -7.79 -2.18
N VAL A 182 -26.39 -8.68 -2.65
CA VAL A 182 -26.14 -10.14 -2.69
C VAL A 182 -24.98 -10.52 -3.61
N ASP A 183 -24.79 -9.77 -4.70
CA ASP A 183 -23.67 -10.00 -5.64
C ASP A 183 -22.33 -9.68 -4.99
N LEU A 184 -22.20 -8.48 -4.41
CA LEU A 184 -20.99 -8.05 -3.70
C LEU A 184 -20.68 -8.99 -2.52
N GLN A 185 -21.71 -9.38 -1.76
CA GLN A 185 -21.55 -10.35 -0.68
C GLN A 185 -21.01 -11.70 -1.18
N SER A 186 -21.55 -12.20 -2.30
CA SER A 186 -21.10 -13.47 -2.89
C SER A 186 -19.65 -13.37 -3.39
N ARG A 187 -19.28 -12.23 -3.97
CA ARG A 187 -17.91 -11.96 -4.45
C ARG A 187 -16.91 -11.89 -3.30
N LEU A 188 -17.21 -11.14 -2.25
CA LEU A 188 -16.35 -11.03 -1.08
C LEU A 188 -16.22 -12.37 -0.33
N SER A 189 -17.31 -13.15 -0.25
CA SER A 189 -17.30 -14.48 0.37
C SER A 189 -16.44 -15.51 -0.40
N ALA A 190 -16.12 -15.24 -1.67
CA ALA A 190 -15.25 -16.11 -2.47
C ALA A 190 -13.75 -15.87 -2.20
N VAL A 191 -13.41 -14.75 -1.55
CA VAL A 191 -12.04 -14.40 -1.19
C VAL A 191 -11.54 -15.35 -0.11
N ARG A 192 -10.33 -15.88 -0.28
CA ARG A 192 -9.72 -16.75 0.73
C ARG A 192 -9.06 -15.91 1.82
N VAL A 193 -9.55 -15.99 3.04
CA VAL A 193 -8.98 -15.28 4.19
C VAL A 193 -8.26 -16.27 5.11
N SER A 194 -6.97 -16.09 5.35
CA SER A 194 -6.16 -17.03 6.15
C SER A 194 -5.09 -16.34 6.99
N ILE A 195 -4.72 -17.00 8.08
CA ILE A 195 -3.66 -16.55 9.00
C ILE A 195 -2.29 -17.04 8.52
N THR A 196 -1.27 -16.19 8.63
CA THR A 196 0.13 -16.51 8.38
C THR A 196 1.04 -15.59 9.18
N ASP A 197 2.24 -16.03 9.54
CA ASP A 197 3.31 -15.15 10.04
C ASP A 197 3.77 -14.23 8.89
N LEU A 198 3.47 -12.93 8.99
CA LEU A 198 3.88 -11.90 8.03
C LEU A 198 5.20 -11.26 8.49
N PRO A 199 6.10 -10.93 7.54
CA PRO A 199 7.41 -10.42 7.91
C PRO A 199 7.36 -9.02 8.53
N GLY A 200 8.15 -8.80 9.58
CA GLY A 200 8.46 -7.46 10.06
C GLY A 200 7.32 -6.79 10.80
N LEU A 201 6.68 -5.79 10.19
CA LEU A 201 5.61 -5.01 10.84
C LEU A 201 4.26 -5.11 10.09
N PHE A 202 4.17 -5.97 9.08
CA PHE A 202 2.93 -6.15 8.33
C PHE A 202 1.90 -6.88 9.20
N VAL A 203 0.65 -6.43 9.13
CA VAL A 203 -0.48 -7.01 9.87
C VAL A 203 -1.56 -7.55 8.93
N GLY A 204 -1.60 -7.06 7.70
CA GLY A 204 -2.53 -7.48 6.67
C GLY A 204 -1.91 -7.42 5.29
N TYR A 205 -2.43 -8.24 4.40
CA TYR A 205 -2.09 -8.26 2.99
C TYR A 205 -3.27 -8.78 2.16
N ALA A 206 -3.49 -8.17 1.00
CA ALA A 206 -4.44 -8.62 0.00
C ALA A 206 -3.81 -8.76 -1.38
N ASP A 207 -4.22 -9.81 -2.08
CA ASP A 207 -4.15 -9.89 -3.54
C ASP A 207 -5.57 -9.93 -4.13
N LYS A 208 -5.70 -10.32 -5.41
CA LYS A 208 -6.99 -10.31 -6.11
C LYS A 208 -7.99 -11.34 -5.58
N ASP A 209 -7.55 -12.43 -4.94
CA ASP A 209 -8.42 -13.54 -4.52
C ASP A 209 -8.15 -14.04 -3.10
N ARG A 210 -7.18 -13.47 -2.39
CA ARG A 210 -6.75 -13.89 -1.06
C ARG A 210 -6.40 -12.70 -0.18
N ILE A 211 -6.74 -12.83 1.09
CA ILE A 211 -6.31 -11.99 2.19
C ILE A 211 -5.47 -12.85 3.16
N LEU A 212 -4.30 -12.35 3.51
CA LEU A 212 -3.44 -12.88 4.56
C LEU A 212 -3.46 -11.93 5.75
N ILE A 213 -3.70 -12.48 6.93
CA ILE A 213 -3.66 -11.74 8.20
C ILE A 213 -2.52 -12.30 9.03
N ASP A 214 -1.77 -11.39 9.65
CA ASP A 214 -0.68 -11.75 10.54
C ASP A 214 -1.16 -12.55 11.76
N ASP A 215 -0.36 -13.48 12.28
CA ASP A 215 -0.78 -14.33 13.40
C ASP A 215 -0.75 -13.62 14.75
N ASP A 216 0.21 -12.71 14.96
CA ASP A 216 0.44 -12.02 16.24
C ASP A 216 0.33 -10.48 16.19
N ALA A 217 -0.08 -9.92 15.04
CA ALA A 217 -0.21 -8.50 14.77
C ALA A 217 1.12 -7.73 14.90
N ALA A 218 2.18 -8.26 14.31
CA ALA A 218 3.55 -7.79 14.43
C ALA A 218 4.01 -7.68 15.89
N GLY A 219 3.52 -8.60 16.72
CA GLY A 219 3.76 -8.71 18.15
C GLY A 219 2.91 -7.80 19.05
N TYR A 220 2.01 -6.97 18.51
CA TYR A 220 1.09 -6.15 19.33
C TYR A 220 -0.10 -6.94 19.89
N GLY A 221 -0.38 -8.10 19.30
CA GLY A 221 -1.59 -8.86 19.54
C GLY A 221 -2.84 -8.24 18.93
N TRP A 222 -3.78 -9.11 18.61
CA TRP A 222 -5.05 -8.72 18.02
C TRP A 222 -6.08 -8.31 19.07
N PHE A 223 -6.79 -7.22 18.81
CA PHE A 223 -8.11 -6.98 19.37
C PHE A 223 -9.14 -7.64 18.45
N VAL A 224 -9.71 -8.73 18.95
CA VAL A 224 -10.82 -9.44 18.30
C VAL A 224 -12.11 -8.97 18.94
N ASP A 225 -12.82 -8.12 18.22
CA ASP A 225 -14.08 -7.56 18.67
C ASP A 225 -15.17 -8.65 18.78
N ALA A 226 -15.86 -8.69 19.92
CA ALA A 226 -16.97 -9.63 20.14
C ALA A 226 -18.28 -9.16 19.49
N THR A 227 -18.41 -7.85 19.31
CA THR A 227 -19.56 -7.11 18.79
C THR A 227 -19.10 -6.15 17.67
N PRO A 228 -18.46 -6.66 16.59
CA PRO A 228 -17.80 -5.84 15.56
C PRO A 228 -18.72 -4.89 14.78
N LEU A 229 -20.04 -5.01 14.94
CA LEU A 229 -21.03 -4.14 14.30
C LEU A 229 -21.54 -3.03 15.23
N ASP A 230 -21.21 -3.07 16.52
CA ASP A 230 -21.74 -2.15 17.55
C ASP A 230 -20.75 -1.04 17.93
N ASP A 231 -19.45 -1.23 17.65
CA ASP A 231 -18.36 -0.23 17.85
C ASP A 231 -18.24 0.33 19.29
N GLU A 232 -18.60 -0.46 20.30
CA GLU A 232 -18.74 0.02 21.68
C GLU A 232 -17.41 0.24 22.42
N GLU A 233 -16.31 -0.34 21.94
CA GLU A 233 -14.98 -0.28 22.55
C GLU A 233 -14.19 0.99 22.25
N PHE A 234 -14.68 1.78 21.29
CA PHE A 234 -14.01 2.96 20.76
C PHE A 234 -14.83 4.22 21.01
N LEU A 235 -14.15 5.27 21.47
CA LEU A 235 -14.70 6.62 21.56
C LEU A 235 -13.95 7.49 20.56
N SER A 236 -14.64 7.94 19.51
CA SER A 236 -14.02 8.69 18.41
C SER A 236 -12.81 7.97 17.83
N SER A 237 -12.96 6.67 17.50
CA SER A 237 -11.91 5.82 16.92
C SER A 237 -10.73 5.49 17.85
N GLU A 238 -10.77 5.90 19.12
CA GLU A 238 -9.75 5.59 20.13
C GLU A 238 -10.29 4.64 21.19
N ALA A 239 -9.51 3.60 21.49
CA ALA A 239 -9.79 2.72 22.59
C ALA A 239 -9.71 3.50 23.93
N GLY A 240 -10.80 3.45 24.70
CA GLY A 240 -10.83 4.01 26.05
C GLY A 240 -9.75 3.41 26.97
N THR A 241 -9.44 4.07 28.08
CA THR A 241 -8.37 3.66 29.00
C THR A 241 -8.50 2.22 29.49
N ASP A 242 -9.73 1.76 29.74
CA ASP A 242 -10.04 0.41 30.23
C ASP A 242 -10.56 -0.52 29.11
N SER A 243 -10.49 -0.07 27.85
CA SER A 243 -10.96 -0.85 26.70
C SER A 243 -10.01 -2.03 26.42
N PRO A 244 -10.53 -3.23 26.14
CA PRO A 244 -9.71 -4.37 25.73
C PRO A 244 -8.90 -4.12 24.46
N ALA A 245 -9.31 -3.16 23.62
CA ALA A 245 -8.60 -2.76 22.40
C ALA A 245 -7.32 -1.94 22.68
N ARG A 246 -7.18 -1.39 23.89
CA ARG A 246 -6.06 -0.52 24.27
C ARG A 246 -4.72 -1.24 24.05
N GLY A 247 -3.90 -0.71 23.15
CA GLY A 247 -2.55 -1.21 22.87
C GLY A 247 -2.48 -2.44 21.95
N ARG A 248 -3.61 -2.90 21.40
CA ARG A 248 -3.71 -4.01 20.44
C ARG A 248 -4.06 -3.50 19.05
N ILE A 249 -3.87 -4.30 18.00
CA ILE A 249 -4.30 -3.95 16.65
C ILE A 249 -5.76 -4.37 16.44
N ASP A 250 -6.61 -3.45 15.97
CA ASP A 250 -8.00 -3.74 15.68
C ASP A 250 -8.12 -4.63 14.43
N LEU A 251 -8.56 -5.89 14.61
CA LEU A 251 -8.64 -6.86 13.52
C LEU A 251 -9.68 -6.46 12.46
N LEU A 252 -10.79 -5.83 12.87
CA LEU A 252 -11.83 -5.41 11.94
C LEU A 252 -11.31 -4.35 10.96
N SER A 253 -10.54 -3.38 11.45
CA SER A 253 -9.89 -2.36 10.63
C SER A 253 -8.98 -2.97 9.57
N VAL A 254 -8.13 -3.93 9.96
CA VAL A 254 -7.21 -4.57 8.99
C VAL A 254 -8.00 -5.37 7.96
N VAL A 255 -8.95 -6.21 8.40
CA VAL A 255 -9.72 -7.04 7.47
C VAL A 255 -10.54 -6.19 6.48
N LEU A 256 -11.16 -5.10 6.95
CA LEU A 256 -11.86 -4.16 6.07
C LEU A 256 -10.92 -3.51 5.05
N HIS A 257 -9.74 -3.05 5.48
CA HIS A 257 -8.73 -2.48 4.60
C HIS A 257 -8.34 -3.45 3.48
N GLU A 258 -8.03 -4.70 3.84
CA GLU A 258 -7.61 -5.70 2.86
C GLU A 258 -8.74 -6.09 1.88
N TYR A 259 -10.01 -6.10 2.32
CA TYR A 259 -11.13 -6.30 1.38
C TYR A 259 -11.27 -5.14 0.38
N LEU A 260 -10.97 -3.90 0.77
CA LEU A 260 -11.00 -2.77 -0.15
C LEU A 260 -9.92 -2.93 -1.25
N HIS A 261 -8.76 -3.48 -0.91
CA HIS A 261 -7.75 -3.86 -1.91
C HIS A 261 -8.22 -4.94 -2.88
N VAL A 262 -8.91 -5.98 -2.39
CA VAL A 262 -9.52 -6.99 -3.27
C VAL A 262 -10.51 -6.36 -4.26
N LEU A 263 -11.23 -5.33 -3.83
CA LEU A 263 -12.19 -4.59 -4.65
C LEU A 263 -11.52 -3.61 -5.63
N GLY A 264 -10.18 -3.54 -5.65
CA GLY A 264 -9.43 -2.66 -6.54
C GLY A 264 -9.34 -1.22 -6.05
N MET A 265 -9.74 -0.95 -4.79
CA MET A 265 -9.50 0.35 -4.18
C MET A 265 -8.03 0.46 -3.81
N SER A 266 -7.25 0.97 -4.78
CA SER A 266 -5.86 1.34 -4.57
C SER A 266 -5.80 2.66 -3.79
N HIS A 267 -4.76 2.83 -2.95
CA HIS A 267 -4.51 3.86 -1.92
C HIS A 267 -4.64 5.34 -2.31
N ALA A 268 -5.75 5.72 -2.93
CA ALA A 268 -6.19 7.09 -2.98
C ALA A 268 -6.76 7.41 -1.59
N HIS A 269 -6.43 8.59 -1.07
CA HIS A 269 -6.93 9.20 0.17
C HIS A 269 -6.00 9.07 1.39
N SER A 270 -6.11 10.07 2.26
CA SER A 270 -5.04 10.60 3.13
C SER A 270 -4.53 9.70 4.25
N PRO A 271 -3.28 9.89 4.72
CA PRO A 271 -2.91 9.42 6.05
C PRO A 271 -3.87 10.04 7.07
N GLY A 272 -4.37 9.20 7.97
CA GLY A 272 -5.39 9.56 8.94
C GLY A 272 -6.32 8.38 9.24
N GLU A 273 -7.26 8.58 10.15
CA GLU A 273 -8.18 7.59 10.74
C GLU A 273 -9.13 6.90 9.74
N THR A 274 -8.86 6.96 8.44
CA THR A 274 -9.66 6.38 7.37
C THR A 274 -9.22 4.94 7.11
N ILE A 275 -10.16 4.11 6.67
CA ILE A 275 -9.90 2.70 6.37
C ILE A 275 -8.92 2.48 5.20
N ALA A 276 -8.64 3.50 4.38
CA ALA A 276 -7.66 3.41 3.29
C ALA A 276 -6.21 3.60 3.76
N SER A 277 -5.97 3.91 5.05
CA SER A 277 -4.63 4.11 5.58
C SER A 277 -3.81 2.81 5.53
N PRO A 278 -2.59 2.82 4.97
CA PRO A 278 -1.69 1.66 4.99
C PRO A 278 -1.03 1.45 6.36
N LEU A 279 -1.26 2.38 7.30
CA LEU A 279 -0.76 2.36 8.67
C LEU A 279 -1.91 2.24 9.66
N ILE A 280 -1.73 1.39 10.67
CA ILE A 280 -2.61 1.30 11.83
C ILE A 280 -1.82 1.41 13.12
N GLU A 281 -2.35 2.22 14.02
CA GLU A 281 -1.81 2.39 15.35
C GLU A 281 -2.54 1.46 16.35
N PRO A 282 -1.84 0.98 17.39
CA PRO A 282 -2.47 0.19 18.44
C PRO A 282 -3.55 0.98 19.20
N GLY A 283 -4.68 0.33 19.47
CA GLY A 283 -5.83 0.93 20.12
C GLY A 283 -6.62 1.92 19.25
N ARG A 284 -6.40 1.90 17.93
CA ARG A 284 -7.17 2.69 16.97
C ARG A 284 -8.06 1.80 16.12
N ARG A 285 -9.27 2.27 15.83
CA ARG A 285 -10.13 1.73 14.77
C ARG A 285 -10.17 2.71 13.61
N LEU A 286 -9.97 2.19 12.40
CA LEU A 286 -10.08 2.98 11.18
C LEU A 286 -11.56 3.05 10.75
N GLN A 287 -11.99 4.23 10.31
CA GLN A 287 -13.37 4.47 9.90
C GLN A 287 -13.58 4.20 8.42
N LEU A 288 -14.63 3.44 8.11
CA LEU A 288 -15.18 3.32 6.77
C LEU A 288 -15.98 4.61 6.46
N MET A 289 -15.44 5.50 5.63
CA MET A 289 -16.12 6.75 5.28
C MET A 289 -17.22 6.53 4.24
N PRO A 290 -18.37 7.23 4.34
CA PRO A 290 -19.48 7.08 3.39
C PRO A 290 -19.08 7.28 1.92
N ASP A 291 -18.25 8.29 1.64
CA ASP A 291 -17.81 8.62 0.27
C ASP A 291 -17.01 7.47 -0.37
N LEU A 292 -16.31 6.65 0.44
CA LEU A 292 -15.57 5.49 -0.05
C LEU A 292 -16.52 4.38 -0.54
N LEU A 293 -17.70 4.25 0.05
CA LEU A 293 -18.72 3.30 -0.41
C LEU A 293 -19.33 3.76 -1.75
N ASP A 294 -19.47 5.07 -1.96
CA ASP A 294 -19.94 5.62 -3.23
C ASP A 294 -18.90 5.40 -4.36
N ASP A 295 -17.60 5.56 -4.07
CA ASP A 295 -16.51 5.21 -4.99
C ASP A 295 -16.52 3.71 -5.31
N LEU A 296 -16.70 2.85 -4.31
CA LEU A 296 -16.79 1.39 -4.47
C LEU A 296 -17.97 0.97 -5.35
N MET A 297 -19.10 1.66 -5.24
CA MET A 297 -20.30 1.42 -6.07
C MET A 297 -20.17 1.99 -7.49
N SER A 298 -19.32 3.00 -7.70
CA SER A 298 -19.14 3.65 -9.00
C SER A 298 -17.99 3.04 -9.83
N ASP A 299 -16.86 2.68 -9.22
CA ASP A 299 -15.66 2.15 -9.88
C ASP A 299 -15.48 0.62 -9.66
N GLY A 300 -15.81 0.09 -8.48
CA GLY A 300 -15.51 -1.30 -8.08
C GLY A 300 -16.40 -2.40 -8.69
N LEU A 301 -17.57 -2.03 -9.22
CA LEU A 301 -18.45 -2.95 -9.96
C LEU A 301 -18.15 -2.99 -11.47
N ALA A 302 -17.42 -2.01 -12.01
CA ALA A 302 -17.17 -1.90 -13.45
C ALA A 302 -15.92 -2.67 -13.93
N ALA A 303 -15.01 -3.01 -13.01
CA ALA A 303 -13.69 -3.58 -13.32
C ALA A 303 -13.61 -5.12 -13.31
N TRP A 304 -14.76 -5.81 -13.23
CA TRP A 304 -14.84 -7.28 -13.19
C TRP A 304 -15.77 -7.82 -14.28
#